data_AF-A0A9X6UJ42-F1
#
_entry.id   AF-A0A9X6UJ42-F1
#
_cell.length_a   1.000
_cell.length_b   1.000
_cell.length_c   1.000
_cell.angle_alpha   90.00
_cell.angle_beta   90.00
_cell.angle_gamma   90.00
#
_symmetry.space_group_name_H-M   'P 1'
#
loop_
_entity.id
_entity.type
_entity.pdbx_description
1 polymer ?
#
loop_
_entity_poly.entity_id
_entity_poly.type
_entity_poly.pdbx_seq_one_letter_code
_entity_poly.pdbx_strand_id
1 'polypeptide(L)'
;MATKIVMYTGDNCGKCNAAKVHLGNLPPHIKDEVTIIEINVDETKYQRDYVVNELKSNTLPTFELFKTDDLNEKPEVLRGFDENIGKIMEHLGL
;
A
#
# COMPACT_ATOMS: atom_id res chain seq x y z
N MET A 1 -11.91 3.46 13.59
CA MET A 1 -12.28 2.98 12.24
C MET A 1 -11.03 2.35 11.70
N ALA A 2 -11.04 1.10 11.29
CA ALA A 2 -9.82 0.46 10.85
C ALA A 2 -9.42 1.02 9.48
N THR A 3 -8.20 1.53 9.37
CA THR A 3 -7.65 2.01 8.10
C THR A 3 -7.04 0.83 7.37
N LYS A 4 -7.35 0.65 6.08
CA LYS A 4 -6.78 -0.46 5.29
C LYS A 4 -5.83 0.06 4.23
N ILE A 5 -4.66 -0.56 4.14
CA ILE A 5 -3.65 -0.29 3.12
C ILE A 5 -3.34 -1.59 2.40
N VAL A 6 -3.48 -1.60 1.07
CA VAL A 6 -2.95 -2.68 0.23
C VAL A 6 -1.67 -2.18 -0.43
N MET A 7 -0.56 -2.87 -0.19
CA MET A 7 0.74 -2.57 -0.79
C MET A 7 1.09 -3.66 -1.80
N TYR A 8 1.21 -3.25 -3.06
CA TYR A 8 1.69 -4.09 -4.15
C TYR A 8 3.22 -4.03 -4.22
N THR A 9 3.85 -5.19 -4.16
CA THR A 9 5.31 -5.37 -4.13
C THR A 9 5.77 -6.31 -5.26
N GLY A 10 7.08 -6.53 -5.37
CA GLY A 10 7.68 -7.50 -6.28
C GLY A 10 8.96 -8.08 -5.67
N ASP A 11 9.44 -9.21 -6.20
CA ASP A 11 10.56 -9.99 -5.65
C ASP A 11 11.86 -9.18 -5.56
N ASN A 12 12.08 -8.30 -6.55
CA ASN A 12 13.28 -7.47 -6.65
C ASN A 12 12.93 -5.97 -6.56
N CYS A 13 12.40 -5.56 -5.42
CA CYS A 13 11.96 -4.17 -5.19
C CYS A 13 12.59 -3.56 -3.92
N GLY A 14 13.71 -2.84 -4.08
CA GLY A 14 14.39 -2.17 -2.98
C GLY A 14 13.52 -1.13 -2.26
N LYS A 15 12.71 -0.36 -3.00
CA LYS A 15 11.76 0.60 -2.42
C LYS A 15 10.64 -0.08 -1.63
N CYS A 16 10.23 -1.29 -2.03
CA CYS A 16 9.23 -2.06 -1.29
C CYS A 16 9.78 -2.49 0.07
N ASN A 17 11.05 -2.89 0.14
CA ASN A 17 11.69 -3.22 1.40
C ASN A 17 11.78 -2.02 2.34
N ALA A 18 12.11 -0.83 1.80
CA ALA A 18 12.07 0.40 2.58
C ALA A 18 10.66 0.68 3.13
N ALA A 19 9.63 0.60 2.29
CA ALA A 19 8.24 0.78 2.69
C ALA A 19 7.83 -0.20 3.81
N LYS A 20 8.19 -1.49 3.69
CA LYS A 20 7.94 -2.51 4.73
C LYS A 20 8.58 -2.14 6.07
N VAL A 21 9.83 -1.67 6.06
CA VAL A 21 10.52 -1.26 7.29
C VAL A 21 9.82 -0.05 7.93
N HIS A 22 9.44 0.94 7.14
CA HIS A 22 8.71 2.11 7.65
C HIS A 22 7.35 1.73 8.24
N LEU A 23 6.55 0.93 7.52
CA LEU A 23 5.24 0.46 7.99
C LEU A 23 5.38 -0.49 9.20
N GLY A 24 6.43 -1.31 9.23
CA GLY A 24 6.77 -2.16 10.37
C GLY A 24 7.21 -1.38 11.61
N ASN A 25 7.64 -0.13 11.46
CA ASN A 25 8.05 0.76 12.55
C ASN A 25 6.94 1.71 13.02
N LEU A 26 5.69 1.53 12.55
CA LEU A 26 4.56 2.32 13.03
C LEU A 26 4.38 2.19 14.55
N PRO A 27 3.91 3.26 15.22
CA PRO A 27 3.58 3.23 16.65
C PRO A 27 2.56 2.13 16.98
N PRO A 28 2.62 1.49 18.17
CA PRO A 28 1.70 0.40 18.53
C PRO A 28 0.22 0.75 18.41
N HIS A 29 -0.17 1.95 18.87
CA HIS A 29 -1.56 2.41 18.80
C HIS A 29 -2.09 2.55 17.36
N ILE A 30 -1.22 2.82 16.38
CA ILE A 30 -1.61 2.85 14.96
C ILE A 30 -1.67 1.43 14.40
N LYS A 31 -0.73 0.56 14.78
CA LYS A 31 -0.69 -0.84 14.33
C LYS A 31 -1.97 -1.62 14.67
N ASP A 32 -2.57 -1.32 15.82
CA ASP A 32 -3.81 -1.95 16.25
C ASP A 32 -5.04 -1.45 15.46
N GLU A 33 -4.92 -0.29 14.80
CA GLU A 33 -6.00 0.36 14.04
C GLU A 33 -5.82 0.29 12.51
N VAL A 34 -4.67 -0.19 12.02
CA VAL A 34 -4.39 -0.33 10.59
C VAL A 34 -4.26 -1.79 10.16
N THR A 35 -4.92 -2.16 9.07
CA THR A 35 -4.70 -3.43 8.37
C THR A 35 -3.84 -3.19 7.14
N ILE A 36 -2.63 -3.75 7.12
CA ILE A 36 -1.72 -3.69 5.98
C ILE A 36 -1.67 -5.05 5.29
N ILE A 37 -2.07 -5.08 4.02
CA ILE A 37 -2.03 -6.28 3.18
C ILE A 37 -0.91 -6.11 2.15
N GLU A 38 0.01 -7.05 2.12
CA GLU A 38 1.03 -7.12 1.08
C GLU A 38 0.59 -8.07 -0.05
N ILE A 39 0.74 -7.64 -1.30
CA ILE A 39 0.49 -8.46 -2.49
C ILE A 39 1.74 -8.41 -3.37
N ASN A 40 2.42 -9.54 -3.53
CA ASN A 40 3.53 -9.66 -4.46
C ASN A 40 3.00 -9.88 -5.88
N VAL A 41 3.30 -8.96 -6.81
CA VAL A 41 2.80 -9.02 -8.18
C VAL A 41 3.52 -10.04 -9.06
N ASP A 42 4.67 -10.56 -8.60
CA ASP A 42 5.44 -11.57 -9.33
C ASP A 42 4.92 -12.99 -9.07
N GLU A 43 4.08 -13.19 -8.05
CA GLU A 43 3.47 -14.49 -7.75
C GLU A 43 2.49 -14.96 -8.83
N THR A 44 1.67 -14.04 -9.37
CA THR A 44 0.69 -14.36 -10.40
C THR A 44 0.58 -13.27 -11.46
N LYS A 45 0.34 -13.68 -12.72
CA LYS A 45 0.05 -12.76 -13.82
C LYS A 45 -1.15 -11.85 -13.52
N TYR A 46 -2.14 -12.36 -12.79
CA TYR A 46 -3.34 -11.61 -12.43
C TYR A 46 -3.02 -10.39 -11.56
N GLN A 47 -2.20 -10.54 -10.51
CA GLN A 47 -1.83 -9.42 -9.64
C GLN A 47 -1.07 -8.35 -10.43
N ARG A 48 -0.14 -8.76 -11.30
CA ARG A 48 0.58 -7.85 -12.19
C ARG A 48 -0.35 -7.11 -13.15
N ASP A 49 -1.24 -7.84 -13.82
CA ASP A 49 -2.20 -7.26 -14.76
C ASP A 49 -3.15 -6.28 -14.04
N TYR A 50 -3.57 -6.57 -12.80
CA TYR A 50 -4.39 -5.67 -12.00
C TYR A 50 -3.68 -4.34 -11.71
N VAL A 51 -2.43 -4.38 -11.25
CA VAL A 51 -1.67 -3.16 -10.95
C VAL A 51 -1.43 -2.31 -12.20
N VAL A 52 -1.12 -2.95 -13.33
CA VAL A 52 -0.86 -2.25 -14.59
C VAL A 52 -2.16 -1.71 -15.22
N ASN A 53 -3.22 -2.52 -15.26
CA ASN A 53 -4.42 -2.20 -16.02
C ASN A 53 -5.49 -1.50 -15.20
N GLU A 54 -5.72 -1.89 -13.96
CA GLU A 54 -6.75 -1.28 -13.10
C GLU A 54 -6.17 -0.08 -12.35
N LEU A 55 -5.01 -0.27 -11.71
CA LEU A 55 -4.36 0.81 -10.96
C LEU A 55 -3.53 1.74 -11.86
N LYS A 56 -3.39 1.44 -13.16
CA LYS A 56 -2.60 2.24 -14.12
C LYS A 56 -1.21 2.56 -13.57
N SER A 57 -0.54 1.57 -12.99
CA SER A 57 0.77 1.73 -12.36
C SER A 57 1.81 0.82 -13.00
N ASN A 58 2.95 1.41 -13.37
CA ASN A 58 4.14 0.70 -13.85
C ASN A 58 5.30 0.78 -12.84
N THR A 59 5.01 1.14 -11.58
CA THR A 59 6.02 1.32 -10.53
C THR A 59 5.63 0.54 -9.28
N LEU A 60 6.64 0.12 -8.52
CA LEU A 60 6.48 -0.54 -7.23
C LEU A 60 7.33 0.19 -6.17
N PRO A 61 6.84 0.26 -4.91
CA PRO A 61 5.53 -0.21 -4.47
C PRO A 61 4.40 0.70 -4.99
N THR A 62 3.21 0.13 -5.19
CA THR A 62 1.95 0.86 -5.39
C THR A 62 1.05 0.58 -4.21
N PHE A 63 0.31 1.58 -3.75
CA PHE A 63 -0.57 1.49 -2.59
C PHE A 63 -2.00 1.83 -2.96
N GLU A 64 -2.95 1.10 -2.38
CA GLU A 64 -4.35 1.50 -2.28
C GLU A 64 -4.65 1.84 -0.83
N LEU A 65 -5.07 3.08 -0.59
CA LEU A 65 -5.42 3.61 0.71
C LEU A 65 -6.94 3.67 0.85
N PHE A 66 -7.49 2.85 1.73
CA PHE A 66 -8.90 2.82 2.06
C PHE A 66 -9.13 3.58 3.37
N LYS A 67 -10.03 4.57 3.35
CA LYS A 67 -10.38 5.38 4.53
C LYS A 67 -11.31 4.63 5.47
N THR A 68 -12.03 3.66 4.94
CA THR A 68 -13.00 2.83 5.67
C THR A 68 -12.93 1.39 5.14
N ASP A 69 -13.54 0.45 5.86
CA ASP A 69 -13.73 -0.92 5.39
C ASP A 69 -14.83 -1.05 4.30
N ASP A 70 -15.43 0.08 3.86
CA ASP A 70 -16.45 0.07 2.81
C ASP A 70 -15.81 -0.19 1.44
N LEU A 71 -16.05 -1.37 0.90
CA LEU A 71 -15.55 -1.81 -0.40
C LEU A 71 -16.18 -1.04 -1.58
N ASN A 72 -17.21 -0.22 -1.36
CA ASN A 72 -17.76 0.67 -2.38
C ASN A 72 -16.98 1.98 -2.48
N GLU A 73 -16.18 2.33 -1.48
CA GLU A 73 -15.31 3.50 -1.53
C GLU A 73 -14.10 3.20 -2.42
N LYS A 74 -13.84 4.08 -3.40
CA LYS A 74 -12.66 3.95 -4.24
C LYS A 74 -11.42 4.32 -3.41
N PRO A 75 -10.40 3.46 -3.36
CA PRO A 75 -9.17 3.80 -2.64
C PRO A 75 -8.41 4.92 -3.33
N GLU A 76 -7.63 5.68 -2.56
CA GLU A 76 -6.60 6.54 -3.13
C GLU A 76 -5.42 5.66 -3.57
N VAL A 77 -5.01 5.81 -4.84
CA VAL A 77 -3.90 5.05 -5.42
C VAL A 77 -2.62 5.88 -5.40
N LEU A 78 -1.62 5.43 -4.64
CA LEU A 78 -0.29 6.06 -4.54
C LEU A 78 0.75 5.20 -5.25
N ARG A 79 1.57 5.82 -6.10
CA ARG A 79 2.56 5.14 -6.96
C ARG A 79 3.96 5.55 -6.55
N GLY A 80 4.76 4.63 -6.02
CA GLY A 80 6.05 4.90 -5.40
C GLY A 80 5.92 5.23 -3.91
N PHE A 81 6.97 4.94 -3.14
CA PHE A 81 6.98 5.14 -1.68
C PHE A 81 7.53 6.51 -1.28
N ASP A 82 8.75 6.85 -1.72
CA ASP A 82 9.46 8.06 -1.27
C ASP A 82 8.67 9.34 -1.55
N GLU A 83 8.00 9.39 -2.69
CA GLU A 83 7.20 10.52 -3.14
C GLU A 83 5.87 10.66 -2.37
N ASN A 84 5.46 9.61 -1.66
CA ASN A 84 4.13 9.49 -1.07
C ASN A 84 4.13 9.19 0.44
N ILE A 85 5.31 9.09 1.07
CA ILE A 85 5.42 8.77 2.49
C ILE A 85 4.60 9.71 3.37
N GLY A 86 4.60 11.02 3.08
CA GLY A 86 3.80 12.00 3.83
C GLY A 86 2.30 11.72 3.76
N LYS A 87 1.79 11.36 2.58
CA LYS A 87 0.37 11.01 2.39
C LYS A 87 -0.01 9.70 3.09
N ILE A 88 0.88 8.73 3.07
CA ILE A 88 0.69 7.45 3.78
C ILE A 88 0.61 7.73 5.28
N MET A 89 1.48 8.59 5.83
CA MET A 89 1.44 8.96 7.25
C MET A 89 0.18 9.76 7.61
N GLU A 90 -0.22 10.72 6.77
CA GLU A 90 -1.46 11.48 6.95
C GLU A 90 -2.70 10.54 6.99
N HIS A 91 -2.74 9.55 6.10
CA HIS A 91 -3.81 8.53 6.07
C HIS A 91 -3.83 7.65 7.32
N LEU A 92 -2.68 7.49 7.98
CA LEU A 92 -2.54 6.80 9.26
C LEU A 92 -2.78 7.72 10.47
N GLY A 93 -3.09 9.01 10.26
CA GLY A 93 -3.31 9.98 11.33
C GLY A 93 -2.02 10.46 12.02
N LEU A 94 -0.88 10.39 11.33
CA LEU A 94 0.45 10.78 11.80
C LEU A 94 0.96 12.09 11.20
#